data_AF-C4TA37-F1
#
_entry.id   AF-C4TA37-F1
#
_cell.length_a   1.000
_cell.length_b   1.000
_cell.length_c   1.000
_cell.angle_alpha   90.00
_cell.angle_beta   90.00
_cell.angle_gamma   90.00
#
_symmetry.space_group_name_H-M   'P 1'
#
loop_
_entity.id
_entity.type
_entity.pdbx_description
1 polymer ?
#
loop_
_entity_poly.entity_id
_entity_poly.type
_entity_poly.pdbx_seq_one_letter_code
_entity_poly.pdbx_strand_id
1 'polypeptide(L)'
;HTQAAAGVAGVMKMVLAMRHGLLPQTRHVDAPTPHVDWSAGAVRLLTEAQAWPESEEPRRAGVSSFGISGTNAHIILEQPPLDEAAEADRDGEPPTALPWLLSGKSESALRAQAAHLLAYVQERPELSAADVGLSLATTRAAFERRAAVVAEDRAGFLDGLAALAEGRGTTGLAEGAVVHTADRPVLVFPGQGSQWVGMAAGLLDASPVFAERVAQCEAALAPYVDWSLTDVLRGAALLERVDVVQPALFAVMVSLAELWRSYGVEPAAVIG
;
A
#
# COMPACT_ATOMS: atom_id res chain seq x y z
N HIS A 1 36.46 -2.06 -9.89
CA HIS A 1 36.27 -0.60 -10.05
C HIS A 1 35.23 -0.35 -11.14
N THR A 2 34.07 0.20 -10.81
CA THR A 2 32.93 0.40 -11.74
C THR A 2 33.01 1.71 -12.54
N GLN A 3 34.23 2.21 -12.76
CA GLN A 3 34.52 3.46 -13.50
C GLN A 3 33.62 4.62 -13.05
N ALA A 4 32.80 5.18 -13.95
CA ALA A 4 31.92 6.32 -13.68
C ALA A 4 30.95 6.08 -12.51
N ALA A 5 30.58 4.82 -12.23
CA ALA A 5 29.70 4.47 -11.12
C ALA A 5 30.45 4.22 -9.79
N ALA A 6 31.78 4.39 -9.74
CA ALA A 6 32.56 4.07 -8.55
C ALA A 6 32.20 4.96 -7.34
N GLY A 7 32.03 6.26 -7.57
CA GLY A 7 31.65 7.21 -6.51
C GLY A 7 30.30 6.85 -5.90
N VAL A 8 29.25 6.71 -6.73
CA VAL A 8 27.89 6.38 -6.27
C VAL A 8 27.80 4.98 -5.65
N ALA A 9 28.59 4.01 -6.12
CA ALA A 9 28.70 2.71 -5.45
C ALA A 9 29.27 2.83 -4.02
N GLY A 10 30.24 3.72 -3.82
CA GLY A 10 30.75 4.08 -2.49
C GLY A 10 29.68 4.71 -1.60
N VAL A 11 28.86 5.61 -2.15
CA VAL A 11 27.72 6.20 -1.45
C VAL A 11 26.71 5.13 -1.03
N MET A 12 26.29 4.28 -1.97
CA MET A 12 25.34 3.20 -1.71
C MET A 12 25.85 2.25 -0.62
N LYS A 13 27.14 1.88 -0.65
CA LYS A 13 27.78 1.07 0.40
C LYS A 13 27.61 1.71 1.76
N MET A 14 27.91 3.01 1.89
CA MET A 14 27.89 3.68 3.19
C MET A 14 26.47 3.95 3.69
N VAL A 15 25.51 4.26 2.81
CA VAL A 15 24.09 4.37 3.17
C VAL A 15 23.55 3.04 3.69
N LEU A 16 23.87 1.93 3.03
CA LEU A 16 23.50 0.59 3.51
C LEU A 16 24.18 0.25 4.84
N ALA A 17 25.46 0.59 5.00
CA ALA A 17 26.19 0.37 6.25
C ALA A 17 25.56 1.14 7.43
N MET A 18 25.13 2.39 7.21
CA MET A 18 24.42 3.18 8.22
C MET A 18 23.05 2.57 8.55
N ARG A 19 22.28 2.16 7.53
CA ARG A 19 20.97 1.53 7.70
C ARG A 19 21.02 0.22 8.49
N HIS A 20 22.07 -0.57 8.28
CA HIS A 20 22.23 -1.87 8.94
C HIS A 20 23.09 -1.82 10.21
N GLY A 21 23.64 -0.65 10.58
CA GLY A 21 24.55 -0.53 11.72
C GLY A 21 25.78 -1.42 11.60
N LEU A 22 26.29 -1.65 10.38
CA LEU A 22 27.37 -2.59 10.11
C LEU A 22 28.31 -2.05 9.04
N LEU A 23 29.59 -1.96 9.36
CA LEU A 23 30.67 -1.66 8.42
C LEU A 23 31.12 -2.96 7.74
N PRO A 24 30.90 -3.14 6.42
CA PRO A 24 31.32 -4.36 5.74
C PRO A 24 32.82 -4.39 5.49
N GLN A 25 33.41 -5.58 5.57
CA GLN A 25 34.84 -5.80 5.33
C GLN A 25 35.28 -5.36 3.93
N THR A 26 36.49 -4.83 3.83
CA THR A 26 37.22 -4.74 2.56
C THR A 26 37.84 -6.10 2.24
N ARG A 27 37.78 -6.50 0.97
CA ARG A 27 38.30 -7.80 0.51
C ARG A 27 39.72 -7.63 -0.03
N HIS A 28 40.44 -8.75 -0.15
CA HIS A 28 41.81 -8.82 -0.70
C HIS A 28 42.84 -8.02 0.11
N VAL A 29 42.72 -8.06 1.44
CA VAL A 29 43.71 -7.50 2.36
C VAL A 29 44.33 -8.66 3.15
N ASP A 30 45.39 -9.27 2.60
CA ASP A 30 46.16 -10.31 3.30
C ASP A 30 47.09 -9.68 4.34
N ALA A 31 47.73 -8.56 3.98
CA ALA A 31 48.47 -7.67 4.87
C ALA A 31 48.34 -6.21 4.40
N PRO A 32 48.35 -5.21 5.30
CA PRO A 32 48.38 -3.80 4.91
C PRO A 32 49.61 -3.49 4.04
N THR A 33 49.47 -2.57 3.07
CA THR A 33 50.60 -2.21 2.20
C THR A 33 51.75 -1.59 3.01
N PRO A 34 53.02 -1.98 2.77
CA PRO A 34 54.17 -1.44 3.50
C PRO A 34 54.53 -0.01 3.09
N HIS A 35 53.89 0.53 2.04
CA HIS A 35 54.15 1.90 1.55
C HIS A 35 53.41 2.98 2.34
N VAL A 36 52.61 2.59 3.34
CA VAL A 36 51.87 3.48 4.23
C VAL A 36 52.28 3.16 5.67
N ASP A 37 52.60 4.19 6.46
CA ASP A 37 52.78 4.05 7.89
C ASP A 37 51.41 4.01 8.60
N TRP A 38 50.94 2.80 8.88
CA TRP A 38 49.67 2.57 9.57
C TRP A 38 49.73 2.84 11.08
N SER A 39 50.92 3.03 11.66
CA SER A 39 51.09 3.25 13.10
C SER A 39 50.93 4.72 13.50
N ALA A 40 51.18 5.64 12.57
CA ALA A 40 51.19 7.08 12.81
C ALA A 40 49.79 7.74 12.80
N GLY A 41 48.69 7.00 12.63
CA GLY A 41 47.35 7.57 12.42
C GLY A 41 46.19 6.83 13.06
N ALA A 42 45.01 7.45 13.03
CA ALA A 42 43.75 6.88 13.53
C ALA A 42 42.99 6.05 12.48
N VAL A 43 43.63 5.73 11.34
CA VAL A 43 43.00 5.02 10.23
C VAL A 43 43.30 3.52 10.34
N ARG A 44 42.27 2.69 10.20
CA ARG A 44 42.39 1.22 10.21
C ARG A 44 41.66 0.64 9.01
N LEU A 45 42.23 -0.44 8.45
CA LEU A 45 41.56 -1.22 7.40
C LEU A 45 40.47 -2.08 8.04
N LEU A 46 39.29 -2.13 7.41
CA LEU A 46 38.19 -3.02 7.80
C LEU A 46 38.43 -4.42 7.23
N THR A 47 39.37 -5.19 7.79
CA THR A 47 39.67 -6.57 7.34
C THR A 47 38.58 -7.58 7.69
N GLU A 48 37.67 -7.19 8.60
CA GLU A 48 36.49 -7.95 9.00
C GLU A 48 35.28 -7.01 9.06
N ALA A 49 34.06 -7.58 9.04
CA ALA A 49 32.86 -6.81 9.22
C ALA A 49 32.74 -6.40 10.69
N GLN A 50 32.43 -5.12 10.94
CA GLN A 50 32.35 -4.59 12.30
C GLN A 50 31.01 -3.92 12.54
N ALA A 51 30.45 -4.12 13.73
CA ALA A 51 29.29 -3.35 14.16
C ALA A 51 29.63 -1.87 14.15
N TRP A 52 28.74 -1.06 13.59
CA TRP A 52 28.81 0.39 13.70
C TRP A 52 27.95 0.81 14.89
N PRO A 53 28.54 1.07 16.06
CA PRO A 53 27.77 1.29 17.28
C PRO A 53 26.79 2.44 17.12
N GLU A 54 25.66 2.32 17.81
CA GLU A 54 24.75 3.45 18.03
C GLU A 54 25.35 4.38 19.08
N SER A 55 25.18 5.67 18.86
CA SER A 55 25.63 6.73 19.75
C SER A 55 24.64 7.89 19.71
N GLU A 56 24.74 8.79 20.69
CA GLU A 56 23.99 10.06 20.70
C GLU A 56 24.26 10.91 19.45
N GLU A 57 25.44 10.75 18.83
CA GLU A 57 25.77 11.40 17.57
C GLU A 57 25.38 10.54 16.36
N PRO A 58 24.91 11.16 15.25
CA PRO A 58 24.59 10.44 14.03
C PRO A 58 25.86 9.87 13.40
N ARG A 59 25.74 8.66 12.83
CA ARG A 59 26.85 8.04 12.09
C ARG A 59 27.24 8.90 10.89
N ARG A 60 28.54 9.16 10.71
CA ARG A 60 29.08 9.95 9.59
C ARG A 60 30.12 9.16 8.79
N ALA A 61 30.13 9.32 7.47
CA ALA A 61 31.08 8.70 6.56
C ALA A 61 31.61 9.68 5.53
N GLY A 62 32.91 9.59 5.23
CA GLY A 62 33.48 10.22 4.03
C GLY A 62 33.50 9.25 2.85
N VAL A 63 33.14 9.73 1.65
CA VAL A 63 33.34 9.00 0.39
C VAL A 63 34.18 9.87 -0.55
N SER A 64 35.34 9.35 -0.95
CA SER A 64 36.26 10.00 -1.88
C SER A 64 36.26 9.31 -3.25
N SER A 65 36.36 10.10 -4.32
CA SER A 65 36.56 9.61 -5.69
C SER A 65 37.57 10.48 -6.42
N PHE A 66 38.58 9.85 -7.02
CA PHE A 66 39.69 10.53 -7.69
C PHE A 66 39.77 10.08 -9.14
N GLY A 67 39.43 10.98 -10.06
CA GLY A 67 39.40 10.71 -11.50
C GLY A 67 40.80 10.79 -12.12
N ILE A 68 41.03 10.01 -13.17
CA ILE A 68 42.31 10.02 -13.90
C ILE A 68 42.64 11.37 -14.55
N SER A 69 41.63 12.22 -14.79
CA SER A 69 41.81 13.60 -15.25
C SER A 69 42.43 14.53 -14.20
N GLY A 70 42.56 14.07 -12.96
CA GLY A 70 42.98 14.88 -11.81
C GLY A 70 41.82 15.54 -11.06
N THR A 71 40.57 15.35 -11.50
CA THR A 71 39.39 15.86 -10.79
C THR A 71 39.05 14.98 -9.59
N ASN A 72 38.97 15.61 -8.41
CA ASN A 72 38.70 14.94 -7.14
C ASN A 72 37.34 15.37 -6.59
N ALA A 73 36.60 14.43 -6.01
CA ALA A 73 35.38 14.70 -5.27
C ALA A 73 35.44 14.02 -3.89
N HIS A 74 34.93 14.70 -2.88
CA HIS A 74 34.76 14.16 -1.53
C HIS A 74 33.40 14.58 -1.01
N ILE A 75 32.65 13.64 -0.46
CA ILE A 75 31.36 13.91 0.17
C ILE A 75 31.35 13.38 1.60
N ILE A 76 30.61 14.06 2.46
CA ILE A 76 30.29 13.61 3.81
C ILE A 76 28.84 13.17 3.83
N LEU A 77 28.59 11.96 4.32
CA LEU A 77 27.27 11.40 4.55
C LEU A 77 27.00 11.41 6.05
N GLU A 78 25.78 11.71 6.42
CA GLU A 78 25.29 11.65 7.80
C GLU A 78 24.02 10.80 7.83
N GLN A 79 23.89 9.96 8.85
CA GLN A 79 22.68 9.20 9.12
C GLN A 79 21.49 10.15 9.30
N PRO A 80 20.32 9.87 8.72
CA PRO A 80 19.13 10.69 8.97
C PRO A 80 18.78 10.66 10.47
N PRO A 81 18.05 11.66 10.98
CA PRO A 81 17.47 11.58 12.31
C PRO A 81 16.79 10.23 12.50
N LEU A 82 17.02 9.60 13.66
CA LEU A 82 16.18 8.51 14.10
C LEU A 82 14.83 9.16 14.44
N ASP A 83 14.00 9.40 13.44
CA ASP A 83 12.59 9.63 13.73
C ASP A 83 12.15 8.40 14.54
N GLU A 84 11.57 8.63 15.72
CA GLU A 84 10.71 7.66 16.39
C GLU A 84 9.66 7.30 15.34
N ALA A 85 9.97 6.27 14.55
CA ALA A 85 9.24 5.92 13.34
C ALA A 85 7.80 5.86 13.76
N ALA A 86 7.01 6.82 13.28
CA ALA A 86 5.69 7.13 13.77
C ALA A 86 5.06 5.86 14.33
N GLU A 87 5.00 5.74 15.65
CA GLU A 87 4.02 4.89 16.30
C GLU A 87 2.69 5.53 15.92
N ALA A 88 2.32 5.34 14.66
CA ALA A 88 1.11 5.83 14.07
C ALA A 88 0.05 5.11 14.86
N ASP A 89 -0.62 5.90 15.70
CA ASP A 89 -1.84 5.60 16.43
C ASP A 89 -2.55 4.38 15.84
N ARG A 90 -2.24 3.19 16.38
CA ARG A 90 -2.78 1.91 15.90
C ARG A 90 -4.13 1.62 16.57
N ASP A 91 -4.75 2.64 17.17
CA ASP A 91 -5.97 2.53 17.95
C ASP A 91 -7.23 2.34 17.09
N GLY A 92 -7.08 2.25 15.76
CA GLY A 92 -8.13 1.85 14.83
C GLY A 92 -8.22 0.34 14.66
N GLU A 93 -9.44 -0.21 14.73
CA GLU A 93 -9.69 -1.59 14.31
C GLU A 93 -9.28 -1.74 12.83
N PRO A 94 -8.47 -2.76 12.47
CA PRO A 94 -8.03 -2.94 11.11
C PRO A 94 -9.24 -3.10 10.18
N PRO A 95 -9.26 -2.46 9.01
CA PRO A 95 -10.36 -2.59 8.06
C PRO A 95 -10.59 -4.06 7.71
N THR A 96 -11.86 -4.45 7.63
CA THR A 96 -12.28 -5.84 7.43
C THR A 96 -11.79 -6.43 6.11
N ALA A 97 -11.58 -5.59 5.08
CA ALA A 97 -10.99 -5.99 3.82
C ALA A 97 -10.11 -4.87 3.26
N LEU A 98 -8.96 -5.24 2.68
CA LEU A 98 -7.99 -4.31 2.12
C LEU A 98 -7.71 -4.62 0.64
N PRO A 99 -7.56 -3.59 -0.22
CA PRO A 99 -7.13 -3.78 -1.59
C PRO A 99 -5.59 -3.75 -1.72
N TRP A 100 -5.00 -4.79 -2.30
CA TRP A 100 -3.64 -4.75 -2.84
C TRP A 100 -3.71 -4.51 -4.34
N LEU A 101 -3.25 -3.33 -4.76
CA LEU A 101 -3.29 -2.88 -6.15
C LEU A 101 -1.97 -3.19 -6.85
N LEU A 102 -2.03 -3.91 -7.97
CA LEU A 102 -0.87 -4.23 -8.79
C LEU A 102 -1.07 -3.71 -10.21
N SER A 103 0.02 -3.29 -10.85
CA SER A 103 -0.02 -2.93 -12.26
C SER A 103 1.26 -3.29 -13.00
N GLY A 104 1.15 -3.45 -14.32
CA GLY A 104 2.27 -3.69 -15.22
C GLY A 104 1.98 -3.13 -16.62
N LYS A 105 3.05 -2.85 -17.38
CA LYS A 105 2.94 -2.40 -18.78
C LYS A 105 2.50 -3.51 -19.75
N SER A 106 2.59 -4.76 -19.30
CA SER A 106 2.14 -5.95 -20.01
C SER A 106 1.55 -6.95 -19.01
N GLU A 107 0.83 -7.94 -19.52
CA GLU A 107 0.31 -9.03 -18.69
C GLU A 107 1.45 -9.79 -18.01
N SER A 108 2.51 -10.12 -18.75
CA SER A 108 3.70 -10.77 -18.19
C SER A 108 4.39 -9.95 -17.10
N ALA A 109 4.44 -8.61 -17.24
CA ALA A 109 5.00 -7.73 -16.22
C ALA A 109 4.12 -7.69 -14.96
N LEU A 110 2.79 -7.69 -15.12
CA LEU A 110 1.85 -7.77 -14.00
C LEU A 110 2.01 -9.08 -13.23
N ARG A 111 2.11 -10.22 -13.94
CA ARG A 111 2.33 -11.54 -13.33
C ARG A 111 3.67 -11.62 -12.60
N ALA A 112 4.74 -11.11 -13.22
CA ALA A 112 6.05 -11.04 -12.58
C ALA A 112 6.03 -10.16 -11.32
N GLN A 113 5.32 -9.03 -11.35
CA GLN A 113 5.15 -8.17 -10.19
C GLN A 113 4.40 -8.87 -9.05
N ALA A 114 3.38 -9.66 -9.37
CA ALA A 114 2.66 -10.48 -8.39
C ALA A 114 3.59 -11.53 -7.75
N ALA A 115 4.38 -12.24 -8.56
CA ALA A 115 5.34 -13.23 -8.06
C ALA A 115 6.43 -12.60 -7.18
N HIS A 116 6.97 -11.43 -7.57
CA HIS A 116 7.96 -10.71 -6.76
C HIS A 116 7.37 -10.23 -5.43
N LEU A 117 6.15 -9.69 -5.45
CA LEU A 117 5.48 -9.26 -4.23
C LEU A 117 5.20 -10.46 -3.32
N LEU A 118 4.73 -11.58 -3.87
CA LEU A 118 4.46 -12.81 -3.14
C LEU A 118 5.71 -13.29 -2.39
N ALA A 119 6.84 -13.43 -3.09
CA ALA A 119 8.10 -13.82 -2.47
C ALA A 119 8.54 -12.82 -1.40
N TYR A 120 8.44 -11.51 -1.70
CA TYR A 120 8.83 -10.44 -0.79
C TYR A 120 8.06 -10.46 0.54
N VAL A 121 6.74 -10.68 0.49
CA VAL A 121 5.92 -10.75 1.70
C VAL A 121 6.04 -12.11 2.38
N GLN A 122 6.25 -13.22 1.67
CA GLN A 122 6.47 -14.53 2.30
C GLN A 122 7.73 -14.55 3.18
N GLU A 123 8.80 -13.89 2.72
CA GLU A 123 10.05 -13.74 3.48
C GLU A 123 9.92 -12.79 4.68
N ARG A 124 8.83 -12.01 4.75
CA ARG A 124 8.63 -10.94 5.74
C ARG A 124 7.22 -11.02 6.36
N PRO A 125 6.95 -12.06 7.19
CA PRO A 125 5.67 -12.24 7.86
C PRO A 125 5.28 -11.06 8.78
N GLU A 126 6.26 -10.29 9.24
CA GLU A 126 6.09 -9.12 10.10
C GLU A 126 5.48 -7.90 9.40
N LEU A 127 5.45 -7.86 8.07
CA LEU A 127 4.86 -6.74 7.33
C LEU A 127 3.35 -6.69 7.52
N SER A 128 2.85 -5.52 7.94
CA SER A 128 1.43 -5.19 7.99
C SER A 128 0.81 -5.24 6.59
N ALA A 129 -0.34 -5.90 6.47
CA ALA A 129 -1.06 -5.94 5.21
C ALA A 129 -1.58 -4.55 4.78
N ALA A 130 -1.90 -3.70 5.75
CA ALA A 130 -2.31 -2.31 5.50
C ALA A 130 -1.15 -1.49 4.94
N ASP A 131 0.05 -1.61 5.50
CA ASP A 131 1.22 -0.84 5.03
C ASP A 131 1.64 -1.27 3.62
N VAL A 132 1.54 -2.57 3.32
CA VAL A 132 1.76 -3.09 1.96
C VAL A 132 0.72 -2.51 1.01
N GLY A 133 -0.57 -2.57 1.36
CA GLY A 133 -1.66 -2.02 0.55
C GLY A 133 -1.52 -0.51 0.29
N LEU A 134 -1.25 0.26 1.34
CA LEU A 134 -1.00 1.70 1.27
C LEU A 134 0.19 2.02 0.38
N SER A 135 1.31 1.29 0.55
CA SER A 135 2.50 1.47 -0.28
C SER A 135 2.22 1.18 -1.75
N LEU A 136 1.48 0.11 -2.05
CA LEU A 136 1.08 -0.25 -3.40
C LEU A 136 0.20 0.84 -4.02
N ALA A 137 -0.75 1.39 -3.27
CA ALA A 137 -1.68 2.40 -3.75
C ALA A 137 -1.05 3.78 -3.96
N THR A 138 -0.09 4.19 -3.13
CA THR A 138 0.38 5.59 -3.08
C THR A 138 1.81 5.80 -3.58
N THR A 139 2.64 4.76 -3.64
CA THR A 139 4.07 4.89 -3.97
C THR A 139 4.48 4.18 -5.26
N ARG A 140 3.53 3.60 -5.98
CA ARG A 140 3.78 2.89 -7.25
C ARG A 140 3.08 3.62 -8.40
N ALA A 141 3.74 3.62 -9.55
CA ALA A 141 3.10 4.07 -10.79
C ALA A 141 1.97 3.10 -11.17
N ALA A 142 0.86 3.65 -11.67
CA ALA A 142 -0.27 2.87 -12.17
C ALA A 142 -0.17 2.67 -13.69
N PHE A 143 0.12 1.44 -14.13
CA PHE A 143 0.19 1.06 -15.55
C PHE A 143 -1.17 0.54 -16.08
N GLU A 144 -1.20 0.15 -17.35
CA GLU A 144 -2.40 -0.17 -18.12
C GLU A 144 -2.98 -1.54 -17.76
N ARG A 145 -2.16 -2.54 -17.48
CA ARG A 145 -2.61 -3.85 -16.98
C ARG A 145 -2.67 -3.77 -15.48
N ARG A 146 -3.86 -3.96 -14.91
CA ARG A 146 -4.12 -3.78 -13.48
C ARG A 146 -4.74 -5.01 -12.89
N ALA A 147 -4.43 -5.26 -11.62
CA ALA A 147 -5.13 -6.20 -10.79
C ALA A 147 -5.38 -5.61 -9.40
N ALA A 148 -6.47 -6.03 -8.77
CA ALA A 148 -6.75 -5.78 -7.37
C ALA A 148 -6.98 -7.13 -6.70
N VAL A 149 -6.24 -7.39 -5.62
CA VAL A 149 -6.49 -8.49 -4.70
C VAL A 149 -7.16 -7.89 -3.47
N VAL A 150 -8.38 -8.33 -3.17
CA VAL A 150 -9.13 -7.92 -1.97
C VAL A 150 -9.22 -9.12 -1.05
N ALA A 151 -8.70 -8.97 0.16
CA ALA A 151 -8.72 -10.02 1.18
C ALA A 151 -8.86 -9.40 2.58
N GLU A 152 -9.36 -10.22 3.50
CA GLU A 152 -9.52 -9.87 4.93
C GLU A 152 -8.28 -10.24 5.74
N ASP A 153 -7.50 -11.20 5.25
CA ASP A 153 -6.32 -11.72 5.93
C ASP A 153 -5.14 -11.95 4.98
N ARG A 154 -4.00 -12.25 5.60
CA ARG A 154 -2.77 -12.53 4.88
C ARG A 154 -2.88 -13.75 3.96
N ALA A 155 -3.63 -14.79 4.35
CA ALA A 155 -3.74 -16.00 3.57
C ALA A 155 -4.45 -15.72 2.23
N GLY A 156 -5.52 -14.91 2.26
CA GLY A 156 -6.22 -14.45 1.07
C GLY A 156 -5.33 -13.62 0.15
N PHE A 157 -4.47 -12.75 0.69
CA PHE A 157 -3.50 -12.01 -0.13
C PHE A 157 -2.47 -12.92 -0.80
N LEU A 158 -1.94 -13.91 -0.08
CA LEU A 158 -0.97 -14.85 -0.62
C LEU A 158 -1.61 -15.71 -1.73
N ASP A 159 -2.83 -16.20 -1.54
CA ASP A 159 -3.57 -16.94 -2.57
C ASP A 159 -3.86 -16.06 -3.80
N GLY A 160 -4.35 -14.85 -3.60
CA GLY A 160 -4.64 -13.90 -4.68
C GLY A 160 -3.40 -13.54 -5.50
N LEU A 161 -2.25 -13.33 -4.86
CA LEU A 161 -0.99 -13.08 -5.55
C LEU A 161 -0.48 -14.31 -6.31
N ALA A 162 -0.59 -15.50 -5.72
CA ALA A 162 -0.23 -16.75 -6.39
C ALA A 162 -1.12 -17.00 -7.61
N ALA A 163 -2.44 -16.85 -7.46
CA ALA A 163 -3.40 -16.98 -8.55
C ALA A 163 -3.10 -15.99 -9.69
N LEU A 164 -2.83 -14.72 -9.36
CA LEU A 164 -2.45 -13.70 -10.34
C LEU A 164 -1.14 -14.03 -11.05
N ALA A 165 -0.11 -14.47 -10.32
CA ALA A 165 1.18 -14.86 -10.90
C ALA A 165 1.04 -16.04 -11.88
N GLU A 166 0.16 -16.98 -11.57
CA GLU A 166 -0.10 -18.19 -12.36
C GLU A 166 -1.13 -17.99 -13.49
N GLY A 167 -1.87 -16.88 -13.49
CA GLY A 167 -2.95 -16.62 -14.44
C GLY A 167 -4.20 -17.47 -14.22
N ARG A 168 -4.48 -17.75 -12.95
CA ARG A 168 -5.74 -18.35 -12.50
C ARG A 168 -6.62 -17.29 -11.86
N GLY A 169 -7.93 -17.47 -11.97
CA GLY A 169 -8.90 -16.71 -11.18
C GLY A 169 -9.01 -17.27 -9.76
N THR A 170 -9.32 -16.40 -8.80
CA THR A 170 -9.72 -16.76 -7.43
C THR A 170 -10.68 -15.69 -6.90
N THR A 171 -11.41 -16.00 -5.82
CA THR A 171 -12.30 -15.02 -5.17
C THR A 171 -11.47 -13.85 -4.65
N GLY A 172 -11.97 -12.62 -4.84
CA GLY A 172 -11.25 -11.41 -4.42
C GLY A 172 -10.16 -10.94 -5.39
N LEU A 173 -9.89 -11.66 -6.49
CA LEU A 173 -9.00 -11.21 -7.56
C LEU A 173 -9.80 -10.61 -8.72
N ALA A 174 -9.55 -9.33 -9.02
CA ALA A 174 -10.03 -8.67 -10.22
C ALA A 174 -8.85 -8.29 -11.12
N GLU A 175 -8.93 -8.62 -12.40
CA GLU A 175 -7.94 -8.25 -13.43
C GLU A 175 -8.60 -7.42 -14.52
N GLY A 176 -7.85 -6.47 -15.09
CA GLY A 176 -8.35 -5.62 -16.16
C GLY A 176 -7.25 -4.91 -16.93
N ALA A 177 -7.64 -4.31 -18.05
CA ALA A 177 -6.81 -3.41 -18.82
C ALA A 177 -7.54 -2.09 -18.99
N VAL A 178 -6.82 -0.98 -18.80
CA VAL A 178 -7.35 0.35 -19.09
C VAL A 178 -7.39 0.52 -20.60
N VAL A 179 -8.59 0.57 -21.20
CA VAL A 179 -8.79 0.76 -22.64
C VAL A 179 -8.95 2.24 -22.99
N HIS A 180 -9.64 3.01 -22.14
CA HIS A 180 -9.85 4.45 -22.28
C HIS A 180 -9.78 5.14 -20.92
N THR A 181 -9.04 6.25 -20.84
CA THR A 181 -8.88 7.08 -19.64
C THR A 181 -10.03 8.07 -19.44
N ALA A 182 -11.26 7.64 -19.68
CA ALA A 182 -12.40 8.50 -19.37
C ALA A 182 -12.66 8.41 -17.85
N ASP A 183 -12.02 9.28 -17.08
CA ASP A 183 -12.25 9.46 -15.64
C ASP A 183 -13.60 10.14 -15.38
N ARG A 184 -14.67 9.57 -15.93
CA ARG A 184 -16.02 10.12 -15.95
C ARG A 184 -17.04 9.03 -15.63
N PRO A 185 -17.03 8.49 -14.39
CA PRO A 185 -17.96 7.44 -14.00
C PRO A 185 -19.40 7.96 -14.07
N VAL A 186 -20.32 7.07 -14.44
CA VAL A 186 -21.76 7.32 -14.41
C VAL A 186 -22.35 6.42 -13.33
N LEU A 187 -23.02 7.01 -12.34
CA LEU A 187 -23.74 6.21 -11.35
C LEU A 187 -25.13 5.86 -11.88
N VAL A 188 -25.46 4.58 -11.86
CA VAL A 188 -26.75 4.04 -12.32
C VAL A 188 -27.56 3.62 -11.10
N PHE A 189 -28.78 4.15 -10.97
CA PHE A 189 -29.69 3.98 -9.84
C PHE A 189 -30.89 3.13 -10.26
N PRO A 190 -30.78 1.80 -10.28
CA PRO A 190 -31.86 0.94 -10.77
C PRO A 190 -33.12 1.05 -9.90
N GLY A 191 -34.26 0.70 -10.49
CA GLY A 191 -35.52 0.58 -9.77
C GLY A 191 -35.60 -0.67 -8.86
N GLN A 192 -36.82 -1.08 -8.55
CA GLN A 192 -37.09 -2.24 -7.70
C GLN A 192 -36.65 -3.56 -8.35
N GLY A 193 -36.15 -4.50 -7.54
CA GLY A 193 -35.74 -5.85 -7.97
C GLY A 193 -34.35 -6.27 -7.49
N SER A 194 -33.55 -5.34 -6.98
CA SER A 194 -32.19 -5.57 -6.46
C SER A 194 -32.13 -5.83 -4.95
N GLN A 195 -33.25 -5.72 -4.24
CA GLN A 195 -33.30 -5.88 -2.80
C GLN A 195 -33.09 -7.33 -2.35
N TRP A 196 -32.38 -7.50 -1.23
CA TRP A 196 -32.23 -8.78 -0.54
C TRP A 196 -32.10 -8.54 0.97
N VAL A 197 -32.38 -9.57 1.77
CA VAL A 197 -32.41 -9.47 3.23
C VAL A 197 -31.01 -9.19 3.78
N GLY A 198 -30.85 -8.08 4.50
CA GLY A 198 -29.56 -7.68 5.07
C GLY A 198 -28.64 -6.94 4.09
N MET A 199 -29.17 -6.44 2.96
CA MET A 199 -28.37 -5.83 1.87
C MET A 199 -27.42 -4.70 2.27
N ALA A 200 -27.69 -4.05 3.41
CA ALA A 200 -26.91 -2.93 3.91
C ALA A 200 -26.29 -3.20 5.29
N ALA A 201 -26.59 -4.34 5.93
CA ALA A 201 -26.21 -4.60 7.31
C ALA A 201 -24.70 -4.51 7.54
N GLY A 202 -23.90 -5.18 6.70
CA GLY A 202 -22.44 -5.14 6.81
C GLY A 202 -21.87 -3.73 6.60
N LEU A 203 -22.45 -2.93 5.69
CA LEU A 203 -22.01 -1.55 5.45
C LEU A 203 -22.42 -0.59 6.57
N LEU A 204 -23.56 -0.83 7.23
CA LEU A 204 -23.96 -0.09 8.43
C LEU A 204 -22.97 -0.29 9.59
N ASP A 205 -22.36 -1.46 9.67
CA ASP A 205 -21.40 -1.79 10.72
C ASP A 205 -19.97 -1.33 10.36
N ALA A 206 -19.56 -1.53 9.10
CA ALA A 206 -18.16 -1.30 8.68
C ALA A 206 -17.88 0.10 8.12
N SER A 207 -18.88 0.88 7.71
CA SER A 207 -18.68 2.17 7.04
C SER A 207 -19.43 3.31 7.73
N PRO A 208 -18.73 4.18 8.49
CA PRO A 208 -19.31 5.36 9.11
C PRO A 208 -19.99 6.30 8.11
N VAL A 209 -19.40 6.48 6.91
CA VAL A 209 -19.96 7.32 5.83
C VAL A 209 -21.31 6.79 5.37
N PHE A 210 -21.40 5.48 5.16
CA PHE A 210 -22.64 4.84 4.75
C PHE A 210 -23.70 4.93 5.84
N ALA A 211 -23.33 4.61 7.08
CA ALA A 211 -24.23 4.65 8.24
C ALA A 211 -24.78 6.06 8.51
N GLU A 212 -23.94 7.09 8.43
CA GLU A 212 -24.37 8.48 8.57
C GLU A 212 -25.38 8.86 7.49
N ARG A 213 -25.14 8.46 6.24
CA ARG A 213 -26.05 8.78 5.13
C ARG A 213 -27.40 8.06 5.26
N VAL A 214 -27.41 6.82 5.77
CA VAL A 214 -28.65 6.10 6.11
C VAL A 214 -29.40 6.82 7.23
N ALA A 215 -28.71 7.26 8.29
CA ALA A 215 -29.34 7.98 9.41
C ALA A 215 -29.99 9.31 8.95
N GLN A 216 -29.36 10.02 8.01
CA GLN A 216 -29.95 11.22 7.39
C GLN A 216 -31.22 10.88 6.59
N CYS A 217 -31.22 9.77 5.84
CA CYS A 217 -32.40 9.31 5.13
C CYS A 217 -33.52 8.89 6.08
N GLU A 218 -33.19 8.20 7.17
CA GLU A 218 -34.15 7.79 8.18
C GLU A 218 -34.83 9.01 8.82
N ALA A 219 -34.06 10.02 9.23
CA ALA A 219 -34.58 11.25 9.79
C ALA A 219 -35.51 12.00 8.81
N ALA A 220 -35.18 11.97 7.51
CA ALA A 220 -35.99 12.60 6.46
C ALA A 220 -37.28 11.82 6.16
N LEU A 221 -37.26 10.49 6.26
CA LEU A 221 -38.41 9.62 6.02
C LEU A 221 -39.37 9.56 7.22
N ALA A 222 -38.87 9.71 8.45
CA ALA A 222 -39.62 9.53 9.68
C ALA A 222 -41.01 10.22 9.73
N PRO A 223 -41.23 11.42 9.16
CA PRO A 223 -42.57 12.04 9.15
C PRO A 223 -43.60 11.34 8.25
N TYR A 224 -43.17 10.46 7.34
CA TYR A 224 -44.00 9.87 6.28
C TYR A 224 -44.23 8.37 6.44
N VAL A 225 -43.52 7.72 7.38
CA VAL A 225 -43.52 6.26 7.54
C VAL A 225 -43.73 5.86 9.00
N ASP A 226 -44.22 4.64 9.21
CA ASP A 226 -44.48 4.05 10.54
C ASP A 226 -43.42 3.00 10.94
N TRP A 227 -42.29 2.95 10.23
CA TRP A 227 -41.22 1.98 10.40
C TRP A 227 -39.84 2.65 10.48
N SER A 228 -38.87 1.96 11.08
CA SER A 228 -37.46 2.39 11.15
C SER A 228 -36.69 1.90 9.93
N LEU A 229 -36.01 2.80 9.23
CA LEU A 229 -35.19 2.45 8.08
C LEU A 229 -34.04 1.53 8.48
N THR A 230 -33.34 1.83 9.57
CA THR A 230 -32.26 0.98 10.07
C THR A 230 -32.76 -0.42 10.41
N ASP A 231 -33.92 -0.55 11.04
CA ASP A 231 -34.49 -1.86 11.38
C ASP A 231 -34.89 -2.64 10.13
N VAL A 232 -35.45 -1.96 9.12
CA VAL A 232 -35.76 -2.55 7.81
C VAL A 232 -34.49 -3.07 7.13
N LEU A 233 -33.41 -2.29 7.14
CA LEU A 233 -32.15 -2.66 6.48
C LEU A 233 -31.40 -3.79 7.20
N ARG A 234 -31.60 -3.94 8.51
CA ARG A 234 -31.06 -5.05 9.31
C ARG A 234 -31.96 -6.30 9.33
N GLY A 235 -33.25 -6.16 9.02
CA GLY A 235 -34.26 -7.21 9.15
C GLY A 235 -34.84 -7.71 7.81
N ALA A 236 -35.67 -8.76 7.89
CA ALA A 236 -36.33 -9.38 6.73
C ALA A 236 -37.81 -8.99 6.57
N ALA A 237 -38.51 -8.72 7.67
CA ALA A 237 -39.98 -8.82 7.74
C ALA A 237 -40.74 -7.77 6.91
N LEU A 238 -40.08 -6.70 6.46
CA LEU A 238 -40.73 -5.58 5.79
C LEU A 238 -40.30 -5.40 4.32
N LEU A 239 -39.33 -6.20 3.82
CA LEU A 239 -38.84 -6.11 2.45
C LEU A 239 -39.78 -6.74 1.39
N GLU A 240 -40.98 -7.18 1.78
CA GLU A 240 -42.04 -7.64 0.87
C GLU A 240 -43.07 -6.53 0.57
N ARG A 241 -43.12 -5.48 1.40
CA ARG A 241 -44.02 -4.34 1.25
C ARG A 241 -43.43 -3.31 0.31
N VAL A 242 -44.12 -3.03 -0.81
CA VAL A 242 -43.65 -2.06 -1.82
C VAL A 242 -43.41 -0.67 -1.24
N ASP A 243 -44.28 -0.23 -0.33
CA ASP A 243 -44.20 1.05 0.37
C ASP A 243 -43.01 1.14 1.34
N VAL A 244 -42.37 0.02 1.66
CA VAL A 244 -41.12 -0.03 2.45
C VAL A 244 -39.90 -0.19 1.53
N VAL A 245 -40.00 -1.10 0.55
CA VAL A 245 -38.87 -1.48 -0.32
C VAL A 245 -38.36 -0.30 -1.13
N GLN A 246 -39.25 0.51 -1.71
CA GLN A 246 -38.80 1.62 -2.56
C GLN A 246 -38.05 2.71 -1.78
N PRO A 247 -38.56 3.22 -0.63
CA PRO A 247 -37.79 4.15 0.19
C PRO A 247 -36.49 3.55 0.75
N ALA A 248 -36.49 2.26 1.12
CA ALA A 248 -35.29 1.60 1.61
C ALA A 248 -34.21 1.46 0.52
N LEU A 249 -34.59 1.05 -0.70
CA LEU A 249 -33.69 1.00 -1.85
C LEU A 249 -33.15 2.38 -2.21
N PHE A 250 -34.00 3.40 -2.21
CA PHE A 250 -33.56 4.79 -2.40
C PHE A 250 -32.45 5.16 -1.40
N ALA A 251 -32.71 4.93 -0.10
CA ALA A 251 -31.74 5.24 0.96
C ALA A 251 -30.42 4.48 0.79
N VAL A 252 -30.47 3.20 0.43
CA VAL A 252 -29.25 2.40 0.15
C VAL A 252 -28.50 2.98 -1.05
N MET A 253 -29.17 3.28 -2.16
CA MET A 253 -28.49 3.76 -3.35
C MET A 253 -27.83 5.13 -3.15
N VAL A 254 -28.49 6.07 -2.46
CA VAL A 254 -27.87 7.38 -2.15
C VAL A 254 -26.76 7.25 -1.11
N SER A 255 -26.83 6.26 -0.21
CA SER A 255 -25.76 5.97 0.76
C SER A 255 -24.55 5.32 0.09
N LEU A 256 -24.76 4.42 -0.88
CA LEU A 256 -23.68 3.90 -1.72
C LEU A 256 -23.05 5.00 -2.58
N ALA A 257 -23.83 5.94 -3.10
CA ALA A 257 -23.30 7.08 -3.84
C ALA A 257 -22.37 7.94 -2.97
N GLU A 258 -22.76 8.26 -1.73
CA GLU A 258 -21.87 8.98 -0.80
C GLU A 258 -20.63 8.16 -0.42
N LEU A 259 -20.77 6.83 -0.26
CA LEU A 259 -19.63 5.96 -0.03
C LEU A 259 -18.63 6.00 -1.20
N TRP A 260 -19.08 5.92 -2.45
CA TRP A 260 -18.21 6.08 -3.62
C TRP A 260 -17.48 7.43 -3.64
N ARG A 261 -18.18 8.51 -3.32
CA ARG A 261 -17.61 9.87 -3.27
C ARG A 261 -16.56 10.00 -2.17
N SER A 262 -16.71 9.31 -1.04
CA SER A 262 -15.71 9.28 0.03
C SER A 262 -14.37 8.66 -0.40
N TYR A 263 -14.37 7.78 -1.41
CA TYR A 263 -13.18 7.25 -2.07
C TYR A 263 -12.70 8.10 -3.27
N GLY A 264 -13.24 9.32 -3.44
CA GLY A 264 -12.89 10.25 -4.52
C GLY A 264 -13.53 9.95 -5.87
N VAL A 265 -14.50 9.03 -5.93
CA VAL A 265 -15.22 8.72 -7.17
C VAL A 265 -16.39 9.68 -7.34
N GLU A 266 -16.14 10.78 -8.04
CA GLU A 266 -17.18 11.77 -8.36
C GLU A 266 -17.89 11.44 -9.68
N PRO A 267 -19.23 11.28 -9.68
CA PRO A 267 -19.99 10.97 -10.89
C PRO A 267 -19.97 12.14 -11.88
N ALA A 268 -19.65 11.85 -13.14
CA ALA A 268 -19.79 12.81 -14.23
C ALA A 268 -21.24 12.93 -14.74
N ALA A 269 -22.05 11.91 -14.49
CA ALA A 269 -23.49 11.90 -14.75
C ALA A 269 -24.16 10.84 -13.86
N VAL A 270 -25.49 10.91 -13.78
CA VAL A 270 -26.32 9.89 -13.13
C VAL A 270 -27.47 9.47 -14.05
N ILE A 271 -27.89 8.21 -13.95
CA ILE A 271 -29.03 7.65 -14.69
C ILE A 271 -29.86 6.82 -13.70
N GLY A 272 -31.19 6.97 -13.72
CA GLY A 272 -32.15 6.17 -12.94
C GLY A 272 -33.20 5.54 -13.83
#